data_AF-A0A021VPF9-F1
#
_entry.id   AF-A0A021VPF9-F1
#
_cell.length_a   1.000
_cell.length_b   1.000
_cell.length_c   1.000
_cell.angle_alpha   90.00
_cell.angle_beta   90.00
_cell.angle_gamma   90.00
#
_symmetry.space_group_name_H-M   'P 1'
#
loop_
_entity.id
_entity.type
_entity.pdbx_description
1 polymer ?
#
loop_
_entity_poly.entity_id
_entity_poly.type
_entity_poly.pdbx_seq_one_letter_code
_entity_poly.pdbx_strand_id
1 'polypeptide(L)'
;MTTKTALTTLDTDALAAELARRQEEKARAEAERAARLDDARRKWAETTWAGRDATEEQLREQGNQHRDAFSAAVRAADLPAAFAAWVAERAARYAREAVRNKAVSAGNTLGHTTNNIAEVRWYDPDFLRRLEHEADQAARVKGYDLADSLVPDAPTEA
;
A
#
# COMPACT_ATOMS: atom_id res chain seq x y z
N MET A 1 59.78 22.05 -55.11
CA MET A 1 59.52 22.43 -53.70
C MET A 1 58.20 21.82 -53.31
N THR A 2 58.22 20.72 -52.56
CA THR A 2 57.02 19.93 -52.21
C THR A 2 57.14 19.47 -50.77
N THR A 3 56.49 20.19 -49.86
CA THR A 3 56.16 19.70 -48.52
C THR A 3 54.95 20.48 -48.02
N LYS A 4 53.76 19.95 -48.28
CA LYS A 4 52.52 20.46 -47.69
C LYS A 4 51.58 19.31 -47.36
N THR A 5 51.99 18.40 -46.48
CA THR A 5 51.04 17.49 -45.80
C THR A 5 51.67 16.91 -44.54
N ALA A 6 51.50 17.57 -43.40
CA ALA A 6 51.74 16.96 -42.08
C ALA A 6 51.16 17.85 -40.98
N LEU A 7 49.84 17.96 -40.86
CA LEU A 7 49.20 18.59 -39.69
C LEU A 7 47.68 18.35 -39.69
N THR A 8 47.25 17.10 -39.52
CA THR A 8 45.83 16.79 -39.21
C THR A 8 45.62 15.47 -38.46
N THR A 9 46.62 14.60 -38.36
CA THR A 9 46.48 13.27 -37.74
C THR A 9 46.79 13.20 -36.24
N LEU A 10 47.36 14.24 -35.64
CA LEU A 10 47.80 14.26 -34.23
C LEU A 10 46.69 14.57 -33.20
N ASP A 11 45.49 14.95 -33.63
CA ASP A 11 44.38 15.37 -32.75
C ASP A 11 43.29 14.29 -32.59
N THR A 12 43.13 13.43 -33.61
CA THR A 12 42.13 12.34 -33.60
C THR A 12 42.41 11.24 -32.58
N ASP A 13 43.68 10.88 -32.38
CA ASP A 13 44.05 9.84 -31.40
C ASP A 13 43.90 10.35 -29.96
N ALA A 14 44.20 11.64 -29.73
CA ALA A 14 43.97 12.30 -28.46
C ALA A 14 42.46 12.42 -28.15
N LEU A 15 41.65 12.76 -29.16
CA LEU A 15 40.20 12.82 -29.04
C LEU A 15 39.59 11.43 -28.78
N ALA A 16 40.08 10.39 -29.46
CA ALA A 16 39.64 9.00 -29.25
C ALA A 16 40.01 8.50 -27.85
N ALA A 17 41.22 8.83 -27.36
CA ALA A 17 41.66 8.49 -26.01
C ALA A 17 40.83 9.22 -24.93
N GLU A 18 40.53 10.50 -25.11
CA GLU A 18 39.68 11.25 -24.18
C GLU A 18 38.22 10.76 -24.19
N LEU A 19 37.68 10.37 -25.35
CA LEU A 19 36.36 9.75 -25.46
C LEU A 19 36.32 8.40 -24.73
N ALA A 20 37.34 7.56 -24.91
CA ALA A 20 37.45 6.28 -24.20
C ALA A 20 37.54 6.49 -22.68
N ARG A 21 38.34 7.47 -22.23
CA ARG A 21 38.46 7.84 -20.80
C ARG A 21 37.11 8.27 -20.23
N ARG A 22 36.36 9.12 -20.94
CA ARG A 22 35.02 9.57 -20.50
C ARG A 22 33.99 8.45 -20.49
N GLN A 23 34.05 7.52 -21.44
CA GLN A 23 33.18 6.35 -21.46
C GLN A 23 33.48 5.42 -20.27
N GLU A 24 34.75 5.21 -19.95
CA GLU A 24 35.16 4.44 -18.78
C GLU A 24 34.75 5.12 -17.47
N GLU A 25 34.98 6.42 -17.33
CA GLU A 25 34.53 7.21 -16.17
C GLU A 25 33.01 7.15 -16.01
N LYS A 26 32.26 7.26 -17.11
CA LYS A 26 30.80 7.13 -17.10
C LYS A 26 30.37 5.72 -16.69
N ALA A 27 30.99 4.68 -17.23
CA ALA A 27 30.69 3.30 -16.88
C ALA A 27 30.99 3.01 -15.40
N ARG A 28 32.11 3.52 -14.86
CA ARG A 28 32.43 3.43 -13.43
C ARG A 28 31.41 4.16 -12.58
N ALA A 29 31.02 5.39 -12.96
CA ALA A 29 30.02 6.17 -12.24
C ALA A 29 28.63 5.50 -12.25
N GLU A 30 28.24 4.87 -13.37
CA GLU A 30 27.02 4.08 -13.48
C GLU A 30 27.07 2.81 -12.62
N ALA A 31 28.21 2.11 -12.60
CA ALA A 31 28.41 0.94 -11.75
C ALA A 31 28.37 1.31 -10.26
N GLU A 32 29.02 2.40 -9.85
CA GLU A 32 28.94 2.90 -8.48
C GLU A 32 27.52 3.30 -8.09
N ARG A 33 26.80 3.98 -8.99
CA ARG A 33 25.40 4.33 -8.75
C ARG A 33 24.53 3.08 -8.60
N ALA A 34 24.72 2.09 -9.46
CA ALA A 34 24.01 0.82 -9.37
C ALA A 34 24.29 0.10 -8.05
N ALA A 35 25.55 0.05 -7.61
CA ALA A 35 25.94 -0.55 -6.34
C ALA A 35 25.29 0.15 -5.13
N ARG A 36 25.25 1.49 -5.11
CA ARG A 36 24.58 2.26 -4.05
C ARG A 36 23.07 2.01 -4.03
N LEU A 37 22.44 1.88 -5.20
CA LEU A 37 21.01 1.57 -5.31
C LEU A 37 20.71 0.15 -4.84
N ASP A 38 21.56 -0.83 -5.14
CA ASP A 38 21.41 -2.21 -4.64
C ASP A 38 21.54 -2.26 -3.12
N ASP A 39 22.55 -1.60 -2.55
CA ASP A 39 22.74 -1.50 -1.10
C ASP A 39 21.53 -0.83 -0.41
N ALA A 40 21.05 0.29 -0.95
CA ALA A 40 19.86 0.96 -0.43
C ALA A 40 18.61 0.05 -0.51
N ARG A 41 18.45 -0.67 -1.63
CA ARG A 41 17.35 -1.62 -1.82
C ARG A 41 17.42 -2.77 -0.82
N ARG A 42 18.61 -3.33 -0.56
CA ARG A 42 18.81 -4.39 0.44
C ARG A 42 18.51 -3.90 1.85
N LYS A 43 19.04 -2.74 2.26
CA LYS A 43 18.77 -2.14 3.59
C LYS A 43 17.28 -1.86 3.82
N TRP A 44 16.60 -1.36 2.80
CA TRP A 44 15.15 -1.21 2.83
C TRP A 44 14.45 -2.57 3.02
N ALA A 45 14.87 -3.60 2.29
CA ALA A 45 14.30 -4.93 2.36
C ALA A 45 14.53 -5.57 3.74
N GLU A 46 15.74 -5.48 4.31
CA GLU A 46 16.07 -5.95 5.66
C GLU A 46 15.16 -5.32 6.71
N THR A 47 15.02 -4.00 6.68
CA THR A 47 14.18 -3.25 7.62
C THR A 47 12.71 -3.66 7.50
N THR A 48 12.19 -3.71 6.26
CA THR A 48 10.79 -4.08 5.98
C THR A 48 10.50 -5.51 6.40
N TRP A 49 11.41 -6.44 6.10
CA TRP A 49 11.26 -7.86 6.39
C TRP A 49 11.30 -8.15 7.88
N ALA A 50 12.22 -7.52 8.63
CA ALA A 50 12.35 -7.67 10.08
C ALA A 50 11.15 -7.10 10.84
N GLY A 51 10.60 -5.97 10.39
CA GLY A 51 9.49 -5.28 11.07
C GLY A 51 8.09 -5.79 10.72
N ARG A 52 7.96 -6.72 9.77
CA ARG A 52 6.66 -7.09 9.18
C ARG A 52 5.67 -7.67 10.21
N ASP A 53 6.11 -8.60 11.06
CA ASP A 53 5.21 -9.37 11.91
C ASP A 53 4.67 -8.47 13.03
N ALA A 54 5.53 -7.62 13.60
CA ALA A 54 5.15 -6.63 14.60
C ALA A 54 4.17 -5.58 14.02
N THR A 55 4.41 -5.11 12.79
CA THR A 55 3.53 -4.14 12.13
C THR A 55 2.19 -4.78 11.78
N GLU A 56 2.19 -6.02 11.29
CA GLU A 56 0.96 -6.74 10.98
C GLU A 56 0.12 -6.99 12.24
N GLU A 57 0.77 -7.37 13.34
CA GLU A 57 0.11 -7.59 14.63
C GLU A 57 -0.55 -6.31 15.14
N GLN A 58 0.18 -5.20 15.15
CA GLN A 58 -0.36 -3.91 15.56
C GLN A 58 -1.61 -3.51 14.75
N LEU A 59 -1.56 -3.68 13.43
CA LEU A 59 -2.70 -3.39 12.56
C LEU A 59 -3.86 -4.38 12.78
N ARG A 60 -3.57 -5.63 13.16
CA ARG A 60 -4.60 -6.62 13.54
C ARG A 60 -5.32 -6.17 14.81
N GLU A 61 -4.57 -5.77 15.83
CA GLU A 61 -5.12 -5.26 17.09
C GLU A 61 -5.98 -4.02 16.86
N GLN A 62 -5.50 -3.06 16.05
CA GLN A 62 -6.28 -1.88 15.66
C GLN A 62 -7.58 -2.25 14.93
N GLY A 63 -7.50 -3.17 13.97
CA GLY A 63 -8.69 -3.67 13.27
C GLY A 63 -9.72 -4.29 14.22
N ASN A 64 -9.26 -5.07 15.21
CA ASN A 64 -10.15 -5.65 16.23
C ASN A 64 -10.79 -4.58 17.11
N GLN A 65 -10.04 -3.57 17.55
CA GLN A 65 -10.58 -2.45 18.34
C GLN A 65 -11.69 -1.70 17.57
N HIS A 66 -11.49 -1.47 16.27
CA HIS A 66 -12.50 -0.84 15.42
C HIS A 66 -13.72 -1.73 15.19
N ARG A 67 -13.52 -3.04 15.07
CA ARG A 67 -14.64 -4.01 15.01
C ARG A 67 -15.48 -3.98 16.29
N ASP A 68 -14.83 -3.95 17.45
CA ASP A 68 -15.53 -3.89 18.74
C ASP A 68 -16.29 -2.57 18.89
N ALA A 69 -15.69 -1.45 18.48
CA ALA A 69 -16.33 -0.14 18.44
C ALA A 69 -17.56 -0.12 17.51
N PHE A 70 -17.45 -0.76 16.33
CA PHE A 70 -18.58 -0.94 15.42
C PHE A 70 -19.73 -1.69 16.10
N SER A 71 -19.47 -2.86 16.68
CA SER A 71 -20.50 -3.65 17.37
C SER A 71 -21.12 -2.89 18.56
N ALA A 72 -20.34 -2.09 19.28
CA ALA A 72 -20.87 -1.24 20.35
C ALA A 72 -21.78 -0.13 19.81
N ALA A 73 -21.39 0.56 18.75
CA ALA A 73 -22.17 1.61 18.11
C ALA A 73 -23.49 1.08 17.53
N VAL A 74 -23.47 -0.09 16.89
CA VAL A 74 -24.69 -0.77 16.41
C VAL A 74 -25.65 -1.05 17.56
N ARG A 75 -25.17 -1.61 18.68
CA ARG A 75 -26.02 -1.87 19.87
C ARG A 75 -26.60 -0.58 20.45
N ALA A 76 -25.84 0.51 20.40
CA ALA A 76 -26.31 1.83 20.81
C ALA A 76 -27.32 2.46 19.82
N ALA A 77 -27.47 1.91 18.61
CA ALA A 77 -28.17 2.50 17.46
C ALA A 77 -27.56 3.83 16.97
N ASP A 78 -26.24 3.99 17.15
CA ASP A 78 -25.48 5.11 16.60
C ASP A 78 -24.90 4.72 15.23
N LEU A 79 -25.72 4.90 14.18
CA LEU A 79 -25.34 4.55 12.81
C LEU A 79 -24.13 5.34 12.27
N PRO A 80 -24.00 6.66 12.52
CA PRO A 80 -22.80 7.40 12.15
C PRO A 80 -21.52 6.85 12.79
N ALA A 81 -21.53 6.55 14.10
CA ALA A 81 -20.36 5.98 14.77
C ALA A 81 -20.05 4.56 14.29
N ALA A 82 -21.08 3.75 14.00
CA ALA A 82 -20.91 2.42 13.42
C ALA A 82 -20.22 2.52 12.04
N PHE A 83 -20.69 3.40 11.16
CA PHE A 83 -20.07 3.59 9.86
C PHE A 83 -18.60 4.03 9.97
N ALA A 84 -18.29 4.99 10.85
CA ALA A 84 -16.92 5.45 11.06
C ALA A 84 -15.99 4.32 11.57
N ALA A 85 -16.46 3.52 12.53
CA ALA A 85 -15.69 2.39 13.06
C ALA A 85 -15.44 1.31 12.00
N TRP A 86 -16.41 1.04 11.12
CA TRP A 86 -16.23 0.11 10.00
C TRP A 86 -15.16 0.59 9.01
N VAL A 87 -15.19 1.88 8.64
CA VAL A 87 -14.17 2.45 7.74
C VAL A 87 -12.77 2.27 8.34
N ALA A 88 -12.61 2.51 9.64
CA ALA A 88 -11.35 2.36 10.33
C ALA A 88 -10.89 0.89 10.41
N GLU A 89 -11.82 -0.05 10.64
CA GLU A 89 -11.53 -1.50 10.62
C GLU A 89 -11.01 -1.96 9.26
N ARG A 90 -11.64 -1.48 8.17
CA ARG A 90 -11.21 -1.79 6.80
C ARG A 90 -9.89 -1.14 6.45
N ALA A 91 -9.67 0.11 6.86
CA ALA A 91 -8.38 0.77 6.69
C ALA A 91 -7.26 -0.06 7.34
N ALA A 92 -7.48 -0.57 8.55
CA ALA A 92 -6.52 -1.46 9.23
C ALA A 92 -6.28 -2.77 8.45
N ARG A 93 -7.34 -3.42 7.93
CA ARG A 93 -7.18 -4.63 7.09
C ARG A 93 -6.37 -4.36 5.82
N TYR A 94 -6.70 -3.30 5.09
CA TYR A 94 -5.98 -2.95 3.85
C TYR A 94 -4.53 -2.56 4.13
N ALA A 95 -4.27 -1.87 5.24
CA ALA A 95 -2.91 -1.59 5.68
C ALA A 95 -2.12 -2.89 5.94
N ARG A 96 -2.75 -3.93 6.53
CA ARG A 96 -2.10 -5.24 6.72
C ARG A 96 -1.74 -5.90 5.41
N GLU A 97 -2.64 -5.87 4.44
CA GLU A 97 -2.37 -6.42 3.10
C GLU A 97 -1.21 -5.67 2.41
N ALA A 98 -1.16 -4.34 2.53
CA ALA A 98 -0.06 -3.56 2.01
C ALA A 98 1.28 -3.90 2.68
N VAL A 99 1.29 -4.14 4.01
CA VAL A 99 2.47 -4.59 4.75
C VAL A 99 2.91 -5.97 4.28
N ARG A 100 1.99 -6.93 4.13
CA ARG A 100 2.29 -8.27 3.61
C ARG A 100 2.89 -8.23 2.20
N ASN A 101 2.30 -7.45 1.30
CA ASN A 101 2.79 -7.30 -0.07
C ASN A 101 4.19 -6.68 -0.11
N LYS A 102 4.45 -5.66 0.73
CA LYS A 102 5.79 -5.06 0.88
C LYS A 102 6.78 -6.06 1.47
N ALA A 103 6.37 -6.86 2.45
CA ALA A 103 7.18 -7.90 3.04
C ALA A 103 7.55 -8.99 2.02
N VAL A 104 6.62 -9.40 1.15
CA VAL A 104 6.91 -10.34 0.04
C VAL A 104 7.97 -9.75 -0.90
N SER A 105 7.83 -8.48 -1.31
CA SER A 105 8.81 -7.81 -2.17
C SER A 105 10.20 -7.68 -1.51
N ALA A 106 10.22 -7.34 -0.23
CA ALA A 106 11.42 -7.32 0.59
C ALA A 106 12.06 -8.72 0.69
N GLY A 107 11.25 -9.74 1.00
CA GLY A 107 11.67 -11.13 1.08
C GLY A 107 12.32 -11.61 -0.22
N ASN A 108 11.68 -11.36 -1.36
CA ASN A 108 12.24 -11.69 -2.69
C ASN A 108 13.58 -11.00 -2.94
N THR A 109 13.75 -9.75 -2.49
CA THR A 109 15.03 -9.02 -2.61
C THR A 109 16.13 -9.66 -1.75
N LEU A 110 15.78 -10.24 -0.60
CA LEU A 110 16.71 -10.95 0.29
C LEU A 110 16.90 -12.43 -0.08
N GLY A 111 16.23 -12.93 -1.12
CA GLY A 111 16.28 -14.33 -1.53
C GLY A 111 15.38 -15.26 -0.71
N HIS A 112 14.42 -14.74 0.05
CA HIS A 112 13.36 -15.53 0.66
C HIS A 112 12.29 -15.89 -0.37
N THR A 113 11.89 -17.15 -0.43
CA THR A 113 10.74 -17.60 -1.22
C THR A 113 9.44 -17.35 -0.44
N THR A 114 8.68 -16.34 -0.85
CA THR A 114 7.35 -16.07 -0.27
C THR A 114 6.25 -16.15 -1.33
N ASN A 115 5.45 -17.22 -1.26
CA ASN A 115 4.25 -17.41 -2.07
C ASN A 115 3.03 -16.96 -1.27
N ASN A 116 2.65 -15.69 -1.33
CA ASN A 116 1.27 -15.25 -1.03
C ASN A 116 1.09 -13.78 -1.40
N ILE A 117 0.54 -13.53 -2.59
CA ILE A 117 -0.09 -12.25 -2.91
C ILE A 117 -1.59 -12.46 -2.65
N ALA A 118 -2.12 -11.86 -1.59
CA ALA A 118 -3.57 -11.80 -1.43
C ALA A 118 -4.10 -10.76 -2.43
N GLU A 119 -5.01 -11.17 -3.32
CA GLU A 119 -5.71 -10.26 -4.24
C GLU A 119 -6.52 -9.24 -3.44
N VAL A 120 -6.25 -7.94 -3.67
CA VAL A 120 -7.01 -6.85 -3.07
C VAL A 120 -8.39 -6.78 -3.74
N ARG A 121 -9.44 -7.27 -3.07
CA ARG A 121 -10.83 -7.00 -3.48
C ARG A 121 -11.31 -5.72 -2.80
N TRP A 122 -11.39 -4.65 -3.57
CA TRP A 122 -11.77 -3.29 -3.13
C TRP A 122 -13.26 -3.15 -2.77
N TYR A 123 -14.08 -4.17 -3.06
CA TYR A 123 -15.52 -4.14 -2.87
C TYR A 123 -15.98 -5.41 -2.13
N ASP A 124 -16.54 -5.23 -0.93
CA ASP A 124 -17.19 -6.29 -0.16
C ASP A 124 -18.71 -6.13 -0.34
N PRO A 125 -19.31 -6.75 -1.38
CA PRO A 125 -20.74 -6.63 -1.66
C PRO A 125 -21.64 -7.14 -0.53
N ASP A 126 -21.08 -7.88 0.44
CA ASP A 126 -21.82 -8.42 1.58
C ASP A 126 -21.93 -7.41 2.73
N PHE A 127 -21.28 -6.24 2.64
CA PHE A 127 -21.34 -5.18 3.66
C PHE A 127 -22.74 -4.59 3.84
N LEU A 128 -23.38 -4.14 2.77
CA LEU A 128 -24.73 -3.54 2.86
C LEU A 128 -25.69 -4.53 3.49
N ARG A 129 -25.61 -5.81 3.09
CA ARG A 129 -26.44 -6.88 3.66
C ARG A 129 -26.15 -7.15 5.13
N ARG A 130 -24.89 -7.14 5.58
CA ARG A 130 -24.56 -7.32 7.01
C ARG A 130 -24.93 -6.10 7.84
N LEU A 131 -24.75 -4.89 7.32
CA LEU A 131 -25.13 -3.65 7.98
C LEU A 131 -26.66 -3.57 8.14
N GLU A 132 -27.41 -3.86 7.07
CA GLU A 132 -28.87 -3.97 7.10
C GLU A 132 -29.32 -5.04 8.09
N HIS A 133 -28.69 -6.21 8.08
CA HIS A 133 -29.01 -7.29 9.02
C HIS A 133 -28.76 -6.88 10.47
N GLU A 134 -27.60 -6.27 10.78
CA GLU A 134 -27.26 -5.87 12.14
C GLU A 134 -28.08 -4.66 12.62
N ALA A 135 -28.42 -3.73 11.72
CA ALA A 135 -29.35 -2.63 12.01
C ALA A 135 -30.77 -3.14 12.28
N ASP A 136 -31.26 -4.11 11.50
CA ASP A 136 -32.54 -4.79 11.71
C ASP A 136 -32.58 -5.52 13.06
N GLN A 137 -31.53 -6.26 13.40
CA GLN A 137 -31.40 -6.88 14.72
C GLN A 137 -31.41 -5.85 15.85
N ALA A 138 -30.70 -4.73 15.71
CA ALA A 138 -30.64 -3.66 16.71
C ALA A 138 -32.00 -2.95 16.88
N ALA A 139 -32.74 -2.72 15.80
CA ALA A 139 -34.07 -2.12 15.83
C ALA A 139 -35.08 -3.04 16.53
N ARG A 140 -35.09 -4.34 16.18
CA ARG A 140 -35.96 -5.34 16.80
C ARG A 140 -35.76 -5.47 18.30
N VAL A 141 -34.50 -5.44 18.77
CA VAL A 141 -34.16 -5.46 20.22
C VAL A 141 -34.74 -4.25 20.95
N LYS A 142 -34.91 -3.11 20.27
CA LYS A 142 -35.49 -1.88 20.82
C LYS A 142 -37.00 -1.73 20.57
N GLY A 143 -37.65 -2.73 19.97
CA GLY A 143 -39.09 -2.71 19.66
C GLY A 143 -39.47 -1.87 18.45
N TYR A 144 -38.50 -1.49 17.60
CA TYR A 144 -38.75 -0.78 16.35
C TYR A 144 -38.79 -1.77 15.18
N ASP A 145 -39.80 -1.65 14.32
CA ASP A 145 -39.79 -2.30 13.01
C ASP A 145 -39.18 -1.34 11.98
N LEU A 146 -38.05 -1.73 11.40
CA LEU A 146 -37.36 -0.94 10.39
C LEU A 146 -38.19 -0.82 9.10
N ALA A 147 -39.11 -1.76 8.84
CA ALA A 147 -40.04 -1.67 7.71
C ALA A 147 -41.06 -0.52 7.86
N ASP A 148 -41.50 -0.23 9.08
CA ASP A 148 -42.41 0.89 9.38
C ASP A 148 -41.69 2.24 9.45
N SER A 149 -40.37 2.22 9.65
CA SER A 149 -39.53 3.43 9.82
C SER A 149 -39.07 4.07 8.50
N LEU A 150 -39.32 3.42 7.36
CA LEU A 150 -38.87 3.85 6.02
C LEU A 150 -39.93 4.64 5.24
N VAL A 151 -41.10 4.88 5.82
CA VAL A 151 -42.04 5.85 5.24
C VAL A 151 -41.53 7.24 5.63
N PRO A 152 -41.08 8.08 4.67
CA PRO A 152 -40.88 9.48 5.00
C PRO A 152 -42.24 10.03 5.40
N ASP A 153 -42.36 10.56 6.62
CA ASP A 153 -43.49 11.39 7.01
C ASP A 153 -43.55 12.55 6.00
N ALA A 154 -44.36 12.38 4.96
CA ALA A 154 -44.76 13.48 4.12
C ALA A 154 -45.52 14.45 5.04
N PRO A 155 -45.08 15.71 5.20
CA PRO A 155 -45.85 16.66 5.98
C PRO A 155 -47.22 16.75 5.33
N THR A 156 -48.25 16.36 6.06
CA THR A 156 -49.64 16.57 5.67
C THR A 156 -49.88 18.06 5.84
N GLU A 157 -49.95 18.78 4.73
CA GLU A 157 -50.29 20.22 4.73
C GLU A 157 -51.63 20.42 5.46
N ALA A 158 -51.61 21.33 6.43
CA ALA A 158 -52.78 21.86 7.14
C ALA A 158 -53.22 23.18 6.51
#